data_AF-A0A3M1BP79-F1
#
_entry.id   AF-A0A3M1BP79-F1
#
_cell.length_a   1.000
_cell.length_b   1.000
_cell.length_c   1.000
_cell.angle_alpha   90.00
_cell.angle_beta   90.00
_cell.angle_gamma   90.00
#
_symmetry.space_group_name_H-M   'P 1'
#
loop_
_entity.id
_entity.type
_entity.pdbx_description
1 polymer ?
#
loop_
_entity_poly.entity_id
_entity_poly.type
_entity_poly.pdbx_seq_one_letter_code
_entity_poly.pdbx_strand_id
1 'polypeptide(L)'
;IDFVDNPHEGNGFSFEEFSSRELMHALLKARVYYDMHMCDHSKEWHEIIKRCMKKDFSWEKSAREYERIYSTAIMLRRYGS
;
A
#
# COMPACT_ATOMS: atom_id res chain seq x y z
N ILE A 1 0.67 -1.84 2.11
CA ILE A 1 0.76 -2.96 3.07
C ILE A 1 2.02 -3.70 2.71
N ASP A 2 2.99 -3.77 3.62
CA ASP A 2 4.24 -4.49 3.38
C ASP A 2 3.97 -5.99 3.23
N PHE A 3 4.55 -6.59 2.20
CA PHE A 3 4.40 -8.01 1.91
C PHE A 3 5.17 -8.90 2.88
N VAL A 4 6.31 -8.46 3.39
CA VAL A 4 7.09 -9.24 4.36
C VAL A 4 6.34 -9.32 5.69
N ASP A 5 5.74 -8.21 6.12
CA ASP A 5 4.98 -8.17 7.37
C ASP A 5 3.61 -8.86 7.23
N ASN A 6 2.97 -8.74 6.06
CA ASN A 6 1.65 -9.32 5.80
C ASN A 6 1.63 -10.11 4.48
N PRO A 7 2.13 -11.36 4.44
CA PRO A 7 2.27 -12.13 3.20
C PRO A 7 0.95 -12.40 2.45
N HIS A 8 -0.18 -12.38 3.15
CA HIS A 8 -1.50 -12.65 2.56
C HIS A 8 -2.23 -11.39 2.05
N GLU A 9 -1.86 -10.21 2.53
CA GLU A 9 -2.53 -8.94 2.19
C GLU A 9 -1.61 -7.91 1.54
N GLY A 10 -0.30 -8.17 1.60
CA GLY A 10 0.74 -7.30 1.07
C GLY A 10 0.58 -7.04 -0.42
N ASN A 11 0.78 -5.78 -0.77
CA ASN A 11 0.67 -5.27 -2.14
C ASN A 11 1.95 -4.56 -2.61
N GLY A 12 3.03 -4.64 -1.84
CA GLY A 12 4.32 -4.05 -2.14
C GLY A 12 5.25 -4.10 -0.95
N PHE A 13 6.27 -3.23 -0.98
CA PHE A 13 7.26 -3.09 0.08
C PHE A 13 7.19 -1.67 0.60
N SER A 14 7.09 -1.52 1.92
CA SER A 14 7.08 -0.22 2.57
C SER A 14 8.21 -0.11 3.59
N PHE A 15 8.42 1.12 4.02
CA PHE A 15 9.34 1.51 5.07
C PHE A 15 8.70 2.62 5.88
N GLU A 16 8.99 2.67 7.18
CA GLU A 16 8.35 3.61 8.11
C GLU A 16 9.10 4.94 8.19
N GLU A 17 10.43 4.87 8.36
CA GLU A 17 11.26 6.06 8.49
C GLU A 17 11.55 6.69 7.13
N PHE A 18 11.30 7.99 6.97
CA PHE A 18 11.66 8.73 5.76
C PHE A 18 13.17 8.98 5.67
N SER A 19 13.94 7.90 5.50
CA SER A 19 15.39 7.92 5.38
C SER A 19 15.83 7.20 4.09
N SER A 20 16.95 7.65 3.53
CA SER A 20 17.53 7.02 2.33
C SER A 20 17.92 5.57 2.58
N ARG A 21 18.32 5.24 3.81
CA ARG A 21 18.67 3.90 4.25
C ARG A 21 17.47 2.96 4.18
N GLU A 22 16.35 3.38 4.75
CA GLU A 22 15.14 2.56 4.79
C GLU A 22 14.50 2.42 3.40
N LEU A 23 14.56 3.46 2.57
CA LEU A 23 14.22 3.34 1.15
C LEU A 23 15.09 2.29 0.44
N MET A 24 16.42 2.33 0.65
CA MET A 24 17.33 1.35 0.05
C MET A 24 17.01 -0.07 0.52
N HIS A 25 16.75 -0.28 1.81
CA HIS A 25 16.32 -1.57 2.35
C HIS A 25 15.03 -2.07 1.67
N ALA A 26 14.03 -1.20 1.50
CA ALA A 26 12.79 -1.57 0.82
C ALA A 26 12.99 -1.96 -0.65
N LEU A 27 13.89 -1.25 -1.37
CA LEU A 27 14.25 -1.59 -2.74
C LEU A 27 15.00 -2.92 -2.84
N LEU A 28 15.92 -3.20 -1.91
CA LEU A 28 16.63 -4.48 -1.85
C LEU A 28 15.67 -5.63 -1.57
N LYS A 29 14.70 -5.45 -0.65
CA LYS A 29 13.60 -6.42 -0.44
C LYS A 29 12.89 -6.71 -1.76
N ALA A 30 12.44 -5.67 -2.46
CA ALA A 30 11.72 -5.83 -3.73
C ALA A 30 12.55 -6.58 -4.79
N ARG A 31 13.85 -6.27 -4.89
CA ARG A 31 14.76 -6.92 -5.83
C ARG A 31 14.89 -8.42 -5.56
N VAL A 32 15.02 -8.84 -4.30
CA VAL A 32 15.13 -10.26 -3.94
C VAL A 32 13.91 -11.05 -4.45
N TYR A 33 12.69 -10.55 -4.20
CA TYR A 33 11.48 -11.23 -4.66
C TYR A 33 11.34 -11.26 -6.18
N TYR A 34 11.77 -10.19 -6.86
CA TYR A 34 11.83 -10.15 -8.32
C TYR A 34 12.81 -11.19 -8.88
N ASP A 35 14.02 -11.25 -8.32
CA ASP A 35 15.07 -12.19 -8.75
C ASP A 35 14.63 -13.65 -8.47
N MET A 36 14.00 -13.93 -7.32
CA MET A 36 13.42 -15.26 -7.03
C MET A 36 12.33 -15.66 -8.02
N HIS A 37 11.50 -14.72 -8.47
CA HIS A 37 10.53 -14.97 -9.53
C HIS A 37 11.20 -15.31 -10.87
N MET A 38 12.33 -14.67 -11.19
CA MET A 38 13.07 -14.93 -12.43
C MET A 38 13.80 -16.28 -12.40
N CYS A 39 14.36 -16.68 -11.26
CA CYS A 39 15.11 -17.94 -11.14
C CYS A 39 14.20 -19.17 -11.00
N ASP A 40 13.19 -19.12 -10.13
CA ASP A 40 12.42 -20.30 -9.71
C ASP A 40 10.93 -20.24 -10.12
N HIS A 41 10.54 -19.23 -10.91
CA HIS A 41 9.13 -18.94 -11.22
C HIS A 41 8.26 -18.81 -9.96
N SER A 42 8.82 -18.24 -8.87
CA SER A 42 8.06 -17.98 -7.64
C SER A 42 6.78 -17.19 -7.94
N LYS A 43 5.65 -17.70 -7.47
CA LYS A 43 4.34 -17.08 -7.70
C LYS A 43 4.13 -15.83 -6.83
N GLU A 44 4.98 -15.60 -5.84
CA GLU A 44 4.83 -14.53 -4.85
C GLU A 44 4.89 -13.15 -5.49
N TRP A 45 5.92 -12.89 -6.33
CA TRP A 45 6.04 -11.62 -7.04
C TRP A 45 4.82 -11.32 -7.90
N HIS A 46 4.33 -12.32 -8.62
CA HIS A 46 3.15 -12.18 -9.48
C HIS A 46 1.87 -11.95 -8.67
N GLU A 47 1.76 -12.55 -7.49
CA GLU A 47 0.64 -12.35 -6.57
C GLU A 47 0.65 -10.94 -5.95
N ILE A 48 1.82 -10.42 -5.56
CA ILE A 48 1.99 -9.04 -5.10
C ILE A 48 1.47 -8.06 -6.15
N ILE A 49 1.90 -8.24 -7.42
CA ILE A 49 1.45 -7.41 -8.54
C ILE A 49 -0.06 -7.52 -8.74
N LYS A 50 -0.62 -8.74 -8.77
CA LYS A 50 -2.07 -8.94 -8.92
C LYS A 50 -2.86 -8.23 -7.83
N ARG A 51 -2.42 -8.29 -6.58
CA ARG A 51 -3.09 -7.60 -5.47
C ARG A 51 -3.00 -6.09 -5.61
N CYS A 52 -1.85 -5.56 -6.02
CA CYS A 52 -1.68 -4.13 -6.28
C CYS A 52 -2.64 -3.66 -7.39
N MET A 53 -2.69 -4.38 -8.51
CA MET A 53 -3.57 -4.04 -9.65
C MET A 53 -5.07 -4.15 -9.34
N LYS A 54 -5.46 -4.96 -8.34
CA LYS A 54 -6.85 -5.04 -7.86
C LYS A 54 -7.25 -3.85 -6.97
N LYS A 55 -6.31 -3.05 -6.49
CA LYS A 55 -6.64 -1.89 -5.66
C LYS A 55 -7.19 -0.76 -6.54
N ASP A 56 -8.26 -0.15 -6.07
CA ASP A 56 -8.81 1.07 -6.66
C ASP A 56 -7.98 2.28 -6.21
N PHE A 57 -7.29 2.88 -7.19
CA PHE A 57 -6.51 4.12 -7.08
C PHE A 57 -7.18 5.29 -7.83
N SER A 58 -8.47 5.19 -8.14
CA SER A 58 -9.22 6.25 -8.82
C SER A 58 -9.38 7.50 -7.93
N TRP A 59 -9.49 8.66 -8.59
CA TRP A 59 -9.81 9.92 -7.92
C TRP A 59 -11.19 9.91 -7.27
N GLU A 60 -12.14 9.15 -7.82
CA GLU A 60 -13.51 9.04 -7.31
C GLU A 60 -13.55 8.47 -5.89
N LYS A 61 -12.74 7.43 -5.63
CA LYS A 61 -12.59 6.86 -4.29
C LYS A 61 -12.03 7.87 -3.29
N SER A 62 -10.98 8.60 -3.67
CA SER A 62 -10.39 9.63 -2.82
C SER A 62 -11.40 10.75 -2.53
N ALA A 63 -12.12 11.22 -3.55
CA ALA A 63 -13.13 12.27 -3.40
C ALA A 63 -14.25 11.87 -2.42
N ARG A 64 -14.76 10.64 -2.51
CA ARG A 64 -15.75 10.11 -1.55
C ARG A 64 -15.24 10.10 -0.12
N GLU A 65 -13.97 9.74 0.10
CA GLU A 65 -13.39 9.72 1.44
C GLU A 65 -13.25 11.14 2.01
N TYR A 66 -12.84 12.11 1.19
CA TYR A 66 -12.83 13.52 1.58
C TYR A 66 -14.23 14.02 1.91
N GLU A 67 -15.23 13.72 1.08
CA GLU A 67 -16.63 14.10 1.33
C GLU A 67 -17.13 13.55 2.68
N ARG A 68 -16.80 12.30 3.01
CA ARG A 68 -17.12 11.67 4.29
C ARG A 68 -16.49 12.42 5.46
N ILE A 69 -15.21 12.74 5.36
CA ILE A 69 -14.46 13.48 6.39
C ILE A 69 -15.07 14.88 6.59
N TYR A 70 -15.33 15.61 5.51
CA TYR A 70 -15.92 16.96 5.61
C TYR A 70 -17.33 16.94 6.18
N SER A 71 -18.17 16.00 5.74
CA SER A 71 -19.51 15.78 6.30
C SER A 71 -19.46 15.52 7.80
N THR A 72 -18.54 14.66 8.24
CA THR A 72 -18.31 14.35 9.66
C THR A 72 -17.88 15.59 10.44
N ALA A 73 -16.93 16.36 9.92
CA ALA A 73 -16.45 17.59 10.56
C ALA A 73 -17.56 18.65 10.70
N ILE A 74 -18.43 18.79 9.70
CA ILE A 74 -19.60 19.67 9.75
C ILE A 74 -20.60 19.20 10.82
N MET A 75 -20.87 17.89 10.90
CA MET A 75 -21.75 17.35 11.95
C MET A 75 -21.21 17.62 13.35
N LEU A 76 -19.94 17.32 13.60
CA LEU A 76 -19.30 17.56 14.90
C LEU A 76 -19.36 19.04 15.30
N ARG A 77 -19.12 19.96 14.35
CA ARG A 77 -19.25 21.40 14.60
C ARG A 77 -20.67 21.80 15.00
N ARG A 78 -21.70 21.16 14.42
CA ARG A 78 -23.12 21.46 14.72
C ARG A 78 -23.58 20.91 16.07
N TYR A 79 -23.11 19.73 16.48
CA TYR A 79 -23.46 19.12 17.77
C TYR A 79 -22.63 19.66 18.95
N GLY A 80 -21.47 20.26 18.69
CA GLY A 80 -20.66 20.96 19.70
C GLY A 80 -21.02 22.44 19.90
N SER A 81 -22.14 22.91 19.34
CA SER A 81 -22.70 24.26 19.54
C SER A 81 -23.96 24.22 20.40
#